data_AF-A0A4S8IA67-F1
#
_entry.id   AF-A0A4S8IA67-F1
#
_cell.length_a   1.000
_cell.length_b   1.000
_cell.length_c   1.000
_cell.angle_alpha   90.00
_cell.angle_beta   90.00
_cell.angle_gamma   90.00
#
_symmetry.space_group_name_H-M   'P 1'
#
loop_
_entity.id
_entity.type
_entity.pdbx_description
1 polymer ?
#
loop_
_entity_poly.entity_id
_entity_poly.type
_entity_poly.pdbx_seq_one_letter_code
_entity_poly.pdbx_strand_id
1 'polypeptide(L)'
;MRKERASKLIEPDYTEYISALPAGKRIQLMVDVGPSGGISPSTLALAAAAQQTCGKVICVRHEQADVGVARRQIETLNLTGVAELRLGRSLQVVEQLRNVDFAVVDHRMECWKFVAIVDANPCGYPTKDNTFIDRKKDILNNRRLC
;
A
#
# COMPACT_ATOMS: atom_id res chain seq x y z
N MET A 1 5.60 9.53 -44.76
CA MET A 1 6.36 9.01 -43.60
C MET A 1 5.67 9.48 -42.33
N ARG A 2 5.11 8.57 -41.52
CA ARG A 2 4.49 8.90 -40.22
C ARG A 2 5.61 9.10 -39.21
N LYS A 3 5.67 10.29 -38.60
CA LYS A 3 6.61 10.62 -37.53
C LYS A 3 6.12 9.90 -36.27
N GLU A 4 6.74 8.78 -35.91
CA GLU A 4 6.56 8.17 -34.60
C GLU A 4 6.92 9.21 -33.54
N ARG A 5 5.91 9.68 -32.81
CA ARG A 5 6.12 10.50 -31.62
C ARG A 5 6.65 9.54 -30.56
N ALA A 6 7.97 9.52 -30.38
CA ALA A 6 8.54 9.00 -29.14
C ALA A 6 7.94 9.84 -28.01
N SER A 7 6.97 9.27 -27.28
CA SER A 7 6.45 9.89 -26.07
C SER A 7 7.61 9.97 -25.09
N LYS A 8 7.89 11.18 -24.60
CA LYS A 8 8.79 11.37 -23.47
C LYS A 8 8.27 10.44 -22.36
N LEU A 9 9.08 9.49 -21.91
CA LEU A 9 8.72 8.66 -20.76
C LEU A 9 8.58 9.59 -19.56
N ILE A 10 7.38 9.65 -19.00
CA ILE A 10 7.08 10.39 -17.77
C ILE A 10 7.04 9.34 -16.66
N GLU A 11 7.89 9.52 -15.65
CA GLU A 11 7.85 8.70 -14.45
C GLU A 11 6.61 9.08 -13.64
N PRO A 12 5.75 8.11 -13.27
CA PRO A 12 4.56 8.39 -12.48
C PRO A 12 4.93 8.83 -11.07
N ASP A 13 4.10 9.68 -10.46
CA ASP A 13 4.23 9.97 -9.04
C ASP A 13 4.00 8.69 -8.22
N TYR A 14 4.57 8.62 -7.02
CA TYR A 14 4.38 7.50 -6.09
C TYR A 14 2.90 7.14 -5.89
N THR A 15 2.01 8.13 -5.69
CA THR A 15 0.58 7.88 -5.46
C THR A 15 -0.16 7.41 -6.72
N GLU A 16 0.29 7.84 -7.90
CA GLU A 16 -0.20 7.37 -9.20
C GLU A 16 0.17 5.90 -9.39
N TYR A 17 1.42 5.53 -9.07
CA TYR A 17 1.86 4.14 -9.16
C TYR A 17 1.08 3.22 -8.21
N ILE A 18 0.93 3.62 -6.94
CA ILE A 18 0.19 2.84 -5.92
C ILE A 18 -1.29 2.69 -6.24
N SER A 19 -1.90 3.65 -6.95
CA SER A 19 -3.30 3.52 -7.37
C SER A 19 -3.44 2.71 -8.68
N ALA A 20 -2.59 2.97 -9.67
CA ALA A 20 -2.70 2.36 -11.00
C ALA A 20 -2.31 0.88 -11.03
N LEU A 21 -1.26 0.48 -10.30
CA LEU A 21 -0.76 -0.90 -10.32
C LEU A 21 -1.80 -1.92 -9.82
N PRO A 22 -2.33 -1.81 -8.58
CA PRO A 22 -3.34 -2.75 -8.09
C PRO A 22 -4.65 -2.68 -8.88
N ALA A 23 -5.04 -1.49 -9.36
CA ALA A 23 -6.21 -1.34 -10.23
C ALA A 23 -6.04 -2.10 -11.56
N GLY A 24 -4.89 -1.95 -12.22
CA GLY A 24 -4.57 -2.65 -13.46
C GLY A 24 -4.49 -4.16 -13.30
N LYS A 25 -4.03 -4.65 -12.14
CA LYS A 25 -4.01 -6.08 -11.78
C LYS A 25 -5.33 -6.61 -11.21
N ARG A 26 -6.38 -5.78 -11.08
CA ARG A 26 -7.69 -6.16 -10.49
C ARG A 26 -7.58 -6.75 -9.08
N ILE A 27 -6.68 -6.19 -8.28
CA ILE A 27 -6.42 -6.65 -6.92
C ILE A 27 -7.63 -6.39 -6.03
N GLN A 28 -8.02 -7.38 -5.22
CA GLN A 28 -9.19 -7.28 -4.34
C GLN A 28 -8.83 -7.03 -2.87
N LEU A 29 -7.68 -7.49 -2.38
CA LEU A 29 -7.25 -7.25 -1.00
C LEU A 29 -5.90 -6.53 -0.94
N MET A 30 -5.94 -5.28 -0.46
CA MET A 30 -4.80 -4.39 -0.33
C MET A 30 -4.53 -4.07 1.13
N VAL A 31 -3.28 -3.83 1.51
CA VAL A 31 -2.89 -3.50 2.88
C VAL A 31 -2.03 -2.24 2.90
N ASP A 32 -2.37 -1.30 3.77
CA ASP A 32 -1.56 -0.12 4.09
C ASP A 32 -1.07 -0.22 5.53
N VAL A 33 0.25 -0.34 5.68
CA VAL A 33 0.93 -0.26 6.98
C VAL A 33 1.61 1.11 7.05
N GLY A 34 0.90 2.07 7.63
CA GLY A 34 1.33 3.45 7.73
C GLY A 34 1.97 3.80 9.08
N PRO A 35 2.67 4.95 9.15
CA PRO A 35 3.19 5.49 10.39
C PRO A 35 2.06 6.14 11.22
N SER A 36 2.42 6.78 12.33
CA SER A 36 1.47 7.55 13.15
C SER A 36 0.83 8.72 12.38
N GLY A 37 -0.37 9.14 12.79
CA GLY A 37 -1.04 10.33 12.25
C GLY A 37 -2.29 10.07 11.40
N GLY A 38 -2.83 8.85 11.41
CA GLY A 38 -4.07 8.52 10.69
C GLY A 38 -3.84 7.92 9.30
N ILE A 39 -4.70 8.22 8.32
CA ILE A 39 -4.56 7.70 6.94
C ILE A 39 -3.46 8.44 6.17
N SER A 40 -2.71 7.70 5.35
CA SER A 40 -1.59 8.22 4.54
C SER A 40 -2.06 8.51 3.10
N PRO A 41 -1.27 9.27 2.30
CA PRO A 41 -1.52 9.37 0.86
C PRO A 41 -1.57 7.99 0.16
N SER A 42 -0.78 7.01 0.65
CA SER A 42 -0.82 5.62 0.19
C SER A 42 -2.17 4.97 0.46
N THR A 43 -2.76 5.20 1.65
CA THR A 43 -4.11 4.74 1.98
C THR A 43 -5.14 5.27 0.97
N LEU A 44 -5.06 6.55 0.60
CA LEU A 44 -5.98 7.17 -0.35
C LEU A 44 -5.80 6.59 -1.76
N ALA A 45 -4.56 6.41 -2.20
CA ALA A 45 -4.25 5.81 -3.49
C ALA A 45 -4.78 4.37 -3.59
N LEU A 46 -4.59 3.57 -2.53
CA LEU A 46 -5.14 2.21 -2.47
C LEU A 46 -6.67 2.22 -2.41
N ALA A 47 -7.29 3.16 -1.69
CA ALA A 47 -8.75 3.26 -1.64
C ALA A 47 -9.33 3.57 -3.03
N ALA A 48 -8.66 4.44 -3.80
CA ALA A 48 -9.03 4.73 -5.19
C ALA A 48 -8.89 3.48 -6.09
N ALA A 49 -7.86 2.67 -5.88
CA ALA A 49 -7.71 1.38 -6.59
C ALA A 49 -8.81 0.39 -6.20
N ALA A 50 -9.09 0.24 -4.90
CA ALA A 50 -10.12 -0.64 -4.37
C ALA A 50 -11.52 -0.30 -4.89
N GLN A 51 -11.84 0.99 -5.03
CA GLN A 51 -13.10 1.42 -5.67
C GLN A 51 -13.21 0.94 -7.12
N GLN A 52 -12.12 0.95 -7.88
CA GLN A 52 -12.11 0.50 -9.28
C GLN A 52 -12.19 -1.02 -9.43
N THR A 53 -11.68 -1.77 -8.45
CA THR A 53 -11.63 -3.24 -8.50
C THR A 53 -12.74 -3.93 -7.70
N CYS A 54 -13.63 -3.15 -7.07
CA CYS A 54 -14.56 -3.64 -6.05
C CYS A 54 -13.84 -4.38 -4.91
N GLY A 55 -12.61 -3.96 -4.61
CA GLY A 55 -11.76 -4.52 -3.56
C GLY A 55 -11.90 -3.79 -2.22
N LYS A 56 -10.96 -4.09 -1.32
CA LYS A 56 -10.87 -3.50 0.02
C LYS A 56 -9.43 -3.22 0.41
N VAL A 57 -9.26 -2.22 1.28
CA VAL A 57 -7.99 -1.81 1.88
C VAL A 57 -8.03 -2.03 3.38
N ILE A 58 -7.05 -2.74 3.92
CA ILE A 58 -6.84 -2.85 5.36
C ILE A 58 -5.76 -1.86 5.79
N CYS A 59 -6.14 -0.90 6.62
CA CYS A 59 -5.27 0.11 7.18
C CYS A 59 -4.81 -0.33 8.58
N VAL A 60 -3.53 -0.68 8.71
CA VAL A 60 -2.95 -1.12 9.98
C VAL A 60 -2.29 0.06 10.68
N ARG A 61 -2.64 0.30 11.95
CA ARG A 61 -2.05 1.34 12.79
C ARG A 61 -1.61 0.79 14.13
N HIS A 62 -0.46 1.26 14.61
CA HIS A 62 0.15 0.77 15.84
C HIS A 62 -0.47 1.39 17.09
N GLU A 63 -0.75 2.70 17.06
CA GLU A 63 -1.22 3.42 18.24
C GLU A 63 -2.74 3.63 18.23
N GLN A 64 -3.35 3.52 19.40
CA GLN A 64 -4.80 3.70 19.56
C GLN A 64 -5.26 5.11 19.15
N ALA A 65 -4.43 6.12 19.42
CA ALA A 65 -4.70 7.50 19.02
C ALA A 65 -4.83 7.62 17.49
N ASP A 66 -3.93 6.95 16.75
CA ASP A 66 -3.93 6.95 15.28
C ASP A 66 -5.16 6.25 14.71
N VAL A 67 -5.63 5.18 15.34
CA VAL A 67 -6.87 4.50 14.92
C VAL A 67 -8.08 5.42 15.06
N GLY A 68 -8.14 6.20 16.14
CA GLY A 68 -9.20 7.19 16.34
C GLY A 68 -9.19 8.28 15.27
N VAL A 69 -8.01 8.81 14.95
CA VAL A 69 -7.82 9.81 13.88
C VAL A 69 -8.17 9.21 12.51
N ALA A 70 -7.61 8.04 12.19
CA ALA A 70 -7.85 7.36 10.92
C ALA A 70 -9.34 7.05 10.71
N ARG A 71 -10.04 6.62 11.77
CA ARG A 71 -11.48 6.29 11.69
C ARG A 71 -12.28 7.52 11.29
N ARG A 72 -12.04 8.65 11.96
CA ARG A 72 -12.69 9.93 11.62
C ARG A 72 -12.40 10.35 10.19
N GLN A 73 -11.16 10.17 9.71
CA GLN A 73 -10.78 10.50 8.34
C GLN A 73 -11.48 9.59 7.32
N ILE A 74 -11.55 8.28 7.56
CA ILE A 74 -12.27 7.32 6.70
C ILE A 74 -13.75 7.69 6.61
N GLU A 75 -14.38 8.03 7.74
CA GLU A 75 -15.77 8.48 7.77
C GLU A 75 -15.96 9.79 7.01
N THR A 76 -15.11 10.80 7.27
CA THR A 76 -15.19 12.12 6.65
C THR A 76 -14.99 12.07 5.13
N LEU A 77 -14.16 11.14 4.66
CA LEU A 77 -13.87 10.94 3.23
C LEU A 77 -14.77 9.91 2.55
N ASN A 78 -15.80 9.39 3.26
CA ASN A 78 -16.71 8.36 2.75
C ASN A 78 -16.00 7.09 2.24
N LEU A 79 -14.93 6.68 2.92
CA LEU A 79 -14.16 5.49 2.56
C LEU A 79 -14.61 4.22 3.32
N THR A 80 -15.65 4.32 4.15
CA THR A 80 -16.14 3.21 5.00
C THR A 80 -16.54 1.95 4.23
N GLY A 81 -16.92 2.08 2.95
CA GLY A 81 -17.24 0.94 2.08
C GLY A 81 -16.02 0.18 1.54
N VAL A 82 -14.83 0.79 1.56
CA VAL A 82 -13.61 0.24 0.94
C VAL A 82 -12.43 0.13 1.90
N ALA A 83 -12.41 0.86 3.00
CA ALA A 83 -11.30 0.89 3.96
C ALA A 83 -11.71 0.34 5.33
N GLU A 84 -10.96 -0.65 5.82
CA GLU A 84 -11.09 -1.23 7.16
C GLU A 84 -9.88 -0.83 8.00
N LEU A 85 -10.09 -0.47 9.28
CA LEU A 85 -9.01 -0.18 10.21
C LEU A 85 -8.71 -1.36 11.13
N ARG A 86 -7.43 -1.65 11.30
CA ARG A 86 -6.93 -2.59 12.30
C ARG A 86 -5.89 -1.95 13.20
N LEU A 87 -6.15 -2.06 14.50
CA LEU A 87 -5.16 -1.78 15.53
C LEU A 87 -4.23 -2.98 15.68
N GLY A 88 -2.92 -2.73 15.70
CA GLY A 88 -1.98 -3.71 16.20
C GLY A 88 -0.55 -3.46 15.72
N ARG A 89 0.37 -4.24 16.27
CA ARG A 89 1.75 -4.27 15.79
C ARG A 89 1.76 -4.78 14.36
N SER A 90 2.34 -3.99 13.47
CA SER A 90 2.29 -4.22 12.02
C SER A 90 2.62 -5.65 11.62
N LEU A 91 3.65 -6.26 12.24
CA LEU A 91 4.04 -7.64 11.96
C LEU A 91 2.95 -8.65 12.35
N GLN A 92 2.38 -8.53 13.56
CA GLN A 92 1.37 -9.48 14.06
C GLN A 92 0.07 -9.39 13.28
N VAL A 93 -0.32 -8.18 12.90
CA VAL A 93 -1.54 -7.99 12.11
C VAL A 93 -1.34 -8.61 10.74
N VAL A 94 -0.19 -8.39 10.10
CA VAL A 94 0.08 -8.91 8.75
C VAL A 94 0.26 -10.43 8.73
N GLU A 95 0.83 -11.05 9.77
CA GLU A 95 0.84 -12.52 9.93
C GLU A 95 -0.57 -13.14 9.99
N GLN A 96 -1.57 -12.37 10.43
CA GLN A 96 -2.96 -12.83 10.50
C GLN A 96 -3.74 -12.58 9.20
N LEU A 97 -3.19 -11.78 8.27
CA LEU A 97 -3.83 -11.52 6.99
C LEU A 97 -3.56 -12.68 6.05
N ARG A 98 -4.62 -13.25 5.49
CA ARG A 98 -4.54 -14.29 4.45
C ARG A 98 -4.95 -13.67 3.12
N ASN A 99 -4.36 -14.16 2.03
CA ASN A 99 -4.70 -13.75 0.65
C ASN A 99 -4.50 -12.25 0.38
N VAL A 100 -3.47 -11.65 0.97
CA VAL A 100 -3.08 -10.27 0.62
C VAL A 100 -2.45 -10.30 -0.76
N ASP A 101 -3.02 -9.56 -1.70
CA ASP A 101 -2.54 -9.50 -3.08
C ASP A 101 -1.57 -8.33 -3.30
N PHE A 102 -1.67 -7.26 -2.48
CA PHE A 102 -0.82 -6.07 -2.55
C PHE A 102 -0.65 -5.42 -1.17
N ALA A 103 0.56 -4.98 -0.85
CA ALA A 103 0.83 -4.27 0.39
C ALA A 103 1.76 -3.07 0.19
N VAL A 104 1.46 -1.99 0.89
CA VAL A 104 2.30 -0.82 1.04
C VAL A 104 2.74 -0.70 2.49
N VAL A 105 4.05 -0.62 2.71
CA VAL A 105 4.64 -0.43 4.03
C VAL A 105 5.39 0.90 4.04
N ASP A 106 4.78 1.91 4.63
CA ASP A 106 5.33 3.26 4.84
C ASP A 106 5.73 3.42 6.32
N HIS A 107 6.48 2.45 6.84
CA HIS A 107 6.97 2.48 8.22
C HIS A 107 8.44 2.06 8.26
N ARG A 108 9.23 2.73 9.09
CA ARG A 108 10.61 2.32 9.42
C ARG A 108 10.57 1.01 10.22
N MET A 109 10.50 -0.11 9.52
CA MET A 109 10.57 -1.45 10.09
C MET A 109 11.66 -2.24 9.37
N GLU A 110 12.11 -3.34 9.98
CA GLU A 110 12.94 -4.34 9.29
C GLU A 110 12.11 -4.94 8.13
N CYS A 111 12.28 -4.35 6.96
CA CYS A 111 11.50 -4.55 5.73
C CYS A 111 11.52 -6.00 5.23
N TRP A 112 12.61 -6.75 5.46
CA TRP A 112 12.73 -8.14 5.01
C TRP A 112 11.70 -9.08 5.64
N LYS A 113 11.28 -8.85 6.88
CA LYS A 113 10.25 -9.68 7.53
C LYS A 113 8.90 -9.51 6.86
N PHE A 114 8.59 -8.30 6.39
CA PHE A 114 7.33 -8.03 5.69
C PHE A 114 7.31 -8.65 4.29
N VAL A 115 8.41 -8.54 3.53
CA VAL A 115 8.54 -9.20 2.22
C VAL A 115 8.42 -10.72 2.35
N ALA A 116 8.89 -11.30 3.47
CA ALA A 116 8.76 -12.73 3.74
C ALA A 116 7.34 -13.16 4.17
N ILE A 117 6.55 -12.28 4.77
CA ILE A 117 5.17 -12.58 5.25
C ILE A 117 4.13 -12.29 4.16
N VAL A 118 4.34 -11.25 3.35
CA VAL A 118 3.49 -10.93 2.19
C VAL A 118 3.95 -11.80 1.01
N ASP A 119 3.77 -13.11 1.15
CA ASP A 119 3.81 -14.02 0.00
C ASP A 119 2.52 -13.77 -0.80
N ALA A 120 2.61 -12.81 -1.71
CA ALA A 120 1.52 -12.36 -2.56
C ALA A 120 1.03 -13.53 -3.43
N ASN A 121 -0.02 -14.21 -2.94
CA ASN A 121 -0.88 -15.18 -3.61
C ASN A 121 -0.22 -15.99 -4.77
N PRO A 122 0.24 -17.24 -4.53
CA PRO A 122 0.89 -18.05 -5.56
C PRO A 122 -0.05 -18.54 -6.69
N CYS A 123 -1.37 -18.30 -6.64
CA CYS A 123 -2.31 -18.79 -7.65
C CYS A 123 -2.61 -17.80 -8.79
N GLY A 124 -1.89 -16.69 -8.91
CA GLY A 124 -2.07 -15.72 -10.00
C GLY A 124 -0.75 -15.10 -10.45
N TYR A 125 0.02 -15.84 -11.25
CA TYR A 125 1.30 -15.44 -11.87
C TYR A 125 2.35 -14.88 -10.87
N PRO A 126 3.42 -15.64 -10.57
CA PRO A 126 4.44 -15.22 -9.61
C PRO A 126 5.19 -13.99 -10.14
N THR A 127 4.96 -12.82 -9.55
CA THR A 127 5.88 -11.70 -9.64
C THR A 127 6.23 -11.27 -8.23
N LYS A 128 7.52 -11.28 -7.89
CA LYS A 128 8.07 -10.86 -6.58
C LYS A 128 7.85 -9.36 -6.29
N ASP A 129 7.08 -8.66 -7.12
CA ASP A 129 7.00 -7.20 -7.22
C ASP A 129 5.74 -6.60 -6.58
N ASN A 130 4.89 -7.41 -5.93
CA ASN A 130 3.62 -6.93 -5.37
C ASN A 130 3.73 -6.33 -3.95
N THR A 131 4.94 -6.20 -3.41
CA THR A 131 5.18 -5.51 -2.14
C THR A 131 5.92 -4.21 -2.42
N PHE A 132 5.28 -3.08 -2.14
CA PHE A 132 5.90 -1.78 -2.25
C PHE A 132 6.32 -1.27 -0.87
N ILE A 133 7.60 -0.92 -0.72
CA ILE A 133 8.14 -0.34 0.51
C ILE A 133 8.60 1.08 0.17
N ASP A 134 7.83 2.07 0.61
CA ASP A 134 8.25 3.47 0.49
C ASP A 134 9.30 3.77 1.57
N ARG A 135 10.48 4.23 1.16
CA ARG A 135 11.53 4.70 2.05
C ARG A 135 11.63 6.22 1.98
N LYS A 136 10.65 6.91 2.56
CA LYS A 136 10.79 8.34 2.84
C LYS A 136 11.84 8.60 3.93
N LYS A 137 13.13 8.48 3.57
CA LYS A 137 14.30 9.27 4.06
C LYS A 137 15.70 8.74 3.69
N ASP A 138 15.87 7.75 2.82
CA ASP A 138 17.22 7.24 2.49
C ASP A 138 17.87 7.85 1.23
N ILE A 139 17.19 8.74 0.50
CA ILE A 139 17.75 9.34 -0.72
C ILE A 139 18.75 10.47 -0.40
N LEU A 140 18.84 10.93 0.86
CA LEU A 140 19.82 11.96 1.25
C LEU A 140 21.05 11.43 2.00
N ASN A 141 21.09 10.16 2.41
CA ASN A 141 22.27 9.62 3.10
C ASN A 141 22.54 8.17 2.70
N ASN A 142 23.23 8.06 1.58
CA ASN A 142 24.16 6.99 1.21
C ASN A 142 24.58 6.07 2.39
N ARG A 143 24.05 4.84 2.45
CA ARG A 143 24.78 3.56 2.38
C ARG A 143 24.01 2.41 3.05
N ARG A 144 24.00 1.29 2.30
CA ARG A 144 23.70 -0.10 2.69
C ARG A 144 22.23 -0.49 2.69
N LEU A 145 21.86 -1.05 1.54
CA LEU A 145 20.96 -2.20 1.39
C LEU A 145 21.12 -3.17 2.56
N CYS A 146 20.04 -3.40 3.30
CA CYS A 146 19.61 -4.66 3.92
C CYS A 146 18.31 -4.41 4.69
#